data_AF-A0AA92H8X9-F1
#
_entry.id   AF-A0AA92H8X9-F1
#
_cell.length_a   1.000
_cell.length_b   1.000
_cell.length_c   1.000
_cell.angle_alpha   90.00
_cell.angle_beta   90.00
_cell.angle_gamma   90.00
#
_symmetry.space_group_name_H-M   'P 1'
#
loop_
_entity.id
_entity.type
_entity.pdbx_description
1 polymer ?
#
loop_
_entity_poly.entity_id
_entity_poly.type
_entity_poly.pdbx_seq_one_letter_code
_entity_poly.pdbx_strand_id
1 'polypeptide(L)'
;MKSSRVVILSVAVVAAGLAGLLAMQISAPQAVVEKAEAIIQKEPTVSVLVSAVNLPVGSRLDASSVRWARWPQGSVNDSYVTEEKRPDAIAELTGAIVRLPLFEGEPLRSEKVVDSSTRIMSSLLPAGKRAVSTEISVATGAGGFVLPNDRVDVIMVRKNEGGGFLTENVLNNVRVLAIDQQIKEGPDGTPSVIGATATLELTPEQAKIITVAHQMADRLTLSLRSVADVQDSDTASADYLLSGESGRPAIQIIKSGSIVRENEGAAQ
;
A
#
# COMPACT_ATOMS: atom_id res chain seq x y z
N MET A 1 -109.84 -20.72 14.25
CA MET A 1 -109.00 -19.61 13.73
C MET A 1 -109.10 -19.64 12.21
N LYS A 2 -109.36 -18.50 11.54
CA LYS A 2 -109.51 -18.45 10.07
C LYS A 2 -108.23 -19.01 9.42
N SER A 3 -108.38 -20.00 8.54
CA SER A 3 -107.30 -20.73 7.86
C SER A 3 -106.28 -19.80 7.18
N SER A 4 -106.71 -18.62 6.73
CA SER A 4 -105.85 -17.57 6.21
C SER A 4 -104.79 -17.07 7.19
N ARG A 5 -105.08 -17.02 8.50
CA ARG A 5 -104.10 -16.58 9.51
C ARG A 5 -103.00 -17.61 9.75
N VAL A 6 -103.32 -18.91 9.63
CA VAL A 6 -102.33 -19.98 9.78
C VAL A 6 -101.38 -20.00 8.58
N VAL A 7 -101.91 -19.82 7.37
CA VAL A 7 -101.10 -19.74 6.13
C VAL A 7 -100.15 -18.54 6.17
N ILE A 8 -100.62 -17.36 6.57
CA ILE A 8 -99.79 -16.16 6.69
C ILE A 8 -98.69 -16.37 7.74
N LEU A 9 -99.00 -17.00 8.86
CA LEU A 9 -98.02 -17.26 9.92
C LEU A 9 -96.93 -18.24 9.46
N SER A 10 -97.30 -19.30 8.73
CA SER A 10 -96.32 -20.24 8.16
C SER A 10 -95.39 -19.60 7.14
N VAL A 11 -95.92 -18.73 6.26
CA VAL A 11 -95.11 -18.02 5.27
C VAL A 11 -94.14 -17.04 5.95
N ALA A 12 -94.60 -16.35 7.00
CA ALA A 12 -93.76 -15.42 7.75
C ALA A 12 -92.58 -16.13 8.44
N VAL A 13 -92.79 -17.32 9.03
CA VAL A 13 -91.73 -18.09 9.68
C VAL A 13 -90.70 -18.58 8.66
N VAL A 14 -91.15 -19.06 7.50
CA VAL A 14 -90.24 -19.52 6.43
C VAL A 14 -89.41 -18.36 5.87
N ALA A 15 -90.04 -17.21 5.63
CA ALA A 15 -89.34 -16.02 5.14
C ALA A 15 -88.31 -15.50 6.15
N ALA A 16 -88.65 -15.47 7.44
CA ALA A 16 -87.72 -15.08 8.50
C ALA A 16 -86.54 -16.06 8.63
N GLY A 17 -86.79 -17.36 8.51
CA GLY A 17 -85.74 -18.38 8.51
C GLY A 17 -84.77 -18.25 7.34
N LEU A 18 -85.29 -18.02 6.13
CA LEU A 18 -84.46 -17.79 4.94
C LEU A 18 -83.64 -16.51 5.04
N ALA A 19 -84.26 -15.42 5.54
CA ALA A 19 -83.56 -14.16 5.74
C ALA A 19 -82.42 -14.29 6.78
N GLY A 20 -82.65 -15.03 7.87
CA GLY A 20 -81.62 -15.31 8.87
C GLY A 20 -80.44 -16.12 8.33
N LEU A 21 -80.70 -17.14 7.51
CA LEU A 21 -79.67 -17.94 6.86
C LEU A 21 -78.84 -17.11 5.87
N LEU A 22 -79.49 -16.26 5.06
CA LEU A 22 -78.80 -15.37 4.12
C LEU A 22 -77.98 -14.30 4.84
N ALA A 23 -78.48 -13.75 5.95
CA ALA A 23 -77.74 -12.79 6.76
C ALA A 23 -76.46 -13.40 7.36
N MET A 24 -76.51 -14.65 7.82
CA MET A 24 -75.34 -15.38 8.32
C MET A 24 -74.32 -15.69 7.22
N GLN A 25 -74.75 -15.91 5.98
CA GLN A 25 -73.85 -16.12 4.84
C GLN A 25 -73.12 -14.84 4.40
N ILE A 26 -73.77 -13.68 4.54
CA ILE A 26 -73.20 -12.38 4.14
C ILE A 26 -72.30 -11.82 5.25
N SER A 27 -72.57 -12.15 6.52
CA SER A 27 -71.71 -11.80 7.67
C SER A 27 -70.57 -12.78 7.89
N ALA A 28 -69.95 -13.28 6.81
CA ALA A 28 -68.60 -13.82 6.93
C ALA A 28 -67.70 -12.66 7.40
N PRO A 29 -66.97 -12.80 8.52
CA PRO A 29 -66.02 -11.78 8.93
C PRO A 29 -65.06 -11.59 7.76
N GLN A 30 -65.05 -10.37 7.19
CA GLN A 30 -63.99 -9.99 6.28
C GLN A 30 -62.71 -10.19 7.08
N ALA A 31 -61.94 -11.22 6.72
CA ALA A 31 -60.59 -11.35 7.21
C ALA A 31 -59.92 -10.04 6.85
N VAL A 32 -59.70 -9.19 7.86
CA VAL A 32 -58.78 -8.08 7.75
C VAL A 32 -57.50 -8.78 7.34
N VAL A 33 -57.16 -8.67 6.05
CA VAL A 33 -55.85 -9.08 5.57
C VAL A 33 -54.94 -8.09 6.26
N GLU A 34 -54.49 -8.48 7.44
CA GLU A 34 -53.39 -7.86 8.15
C GLU A 34 -52.29 -7.85 7.11
N LYS A 35 -52.08 -6.66 6.54
CA LYS A 35 -51.09 -6.44 5.51
C LYS A 35 -49.78 -6.76 6.20
N ALA A 36 -49.29 -7.98 6.02
CA ALA A 36 -48.08 -8.45 6.63
C ALA A 36 -47.01 -7.41 6.28
N GLU A 37 -46.62 -6.61 7.28
CA GLU A 37 -45.47 -5.75 7.15
C GLU A 37 -44.34 -6.70 6.81
N ALA A 38 -43.79 -6.56 5.60
CA ALA A 38 -42.62 -7.31 5.21
C ALA A 38 -41.55 -6.99 6.26
N ILE A 39 -41.26 -7.96 7.12
CA ILE A 39 -40.15 -7.87 8.06
C ILE A 39 -38.91 -7.86 7.17
N ILE A 40 -38.43 -6.67 6.83
CA ILE A 40 -37.13 -6.48 6.19
C ILE A 40 -36.13 -6.93 7.25
N GLN A 41 -35.73 -8.21 7.19
CA GLN A 41 -34.59 -8.69 7.95
C GLN A 41 -33.39 -7.89 7.48
N LYS A 42 -33.01 -6.87 8.24
CA LYS A 42 -31.77 -6.14 8.02
C LYS A 42 -30.64 -7.14 8.25
N GLU A 43 -30.00 -7.55 7.17
CA GLU A 43 -28.78 -8.34 7.24
C GLU A 43 -27.78 -7.63 8.18
N PRO A 44 -27.07 -8.38 9.03
CA PRO A 44 -26.08 -7.79 9.92
C PRO A 44 -25.05 -7.00 9.10
N THR A 45 -24.75 -5.78 9.54
CA THR A 45 -23.79 -4.89 8.87
C THR A 45 -22.58 -4.62 9.73
N VAL A 46 -21.41 -4.50 9.12
CA VAL A 46 -20.14 -4.13 9.75
C VAL A 46 -19.66 -2.79 9.18
N SER A 47 -19.06 -1.95 10.02
CA SER A 47 -18.40 -0.72 9.59
C SER A 47 -17.04 -1.03 8.92
N VAL A 48 -16.92 -0.73 7.64
CA VAL A 48 -15.69 -0.84 6.84
C VAL A 48 -15.15 0.56 6.55
N LEU A 49 -13.83 0.74 6.66
CA LEU A 49 -13.18 2.00 6.32
C LEU A 49 -13.11 2.14 4.80
N VAL A 50 -13.70 3.21 4.27
CA VAL A 50 -13.72 3.51 2.83
C VAL A 50 -13.12 4.87 2.56
N SER A 51 -12.69 5.08 1.32
CA SER A 51 -12.29 6.41 0.86
C SER A 51 -13.51 7.33 0.73
N ALA A 52 -13.39 8.56 1.19
CA ALA A 52 -14.43 9.58 1.12
C ALA A 52 -14.37 10.43 -0.15
N VAL A 53 -13.24 10.39 -0.88
CA VAL A 53 -12.98 11.18 -2.09
C VAL A 53 -12.10 10.38 -3.06
N ASN A 54 -11.97 10.80 -4.31
CA ASN A 54 -11.00 10.20 -5.23
C ASN A 54 -9.58 10.65 -4.87
N LEU A 55 -8.68 9.70 -4.63
CA LEU A 55 -7.28 9.95 -4.28
C LEU A 55 -6.35 9.34 -5.34
N PRO A 56 -5.59 10.17 -6.10
CA PRO A 56 -4.55 9.67 -6.99
C PRO A 56 -3.35 9.10 -6.22
N VAL A 57 -2.46 8.43 -6.94
CA VAL A 57 -1.18 7.95 -6.40
C VAL A 57 -0.37 9.15 -5.87
N GLY A 58 0.25 8.99 -4.70
CA GLY A 58 1.04 10.01 -4.03
C GLY A 58 0.24 10.93 -3.10
N SER A 59 -1.10 10.87 -3.11
CA SER A 59 -1.93 11.64 -2.17
C SER A 59 -1.70 11.21 -0.72
N ARG A 60 -1.77 12.17 0.19
CA ARG A 60 -1.70 11.95 1.63
C ARG A 60 -3.11 11.75 2.19
N LEU A 61 -3.27 10.75 3.05
CA LEU A 61 -4.49 10.48 3.79
C LEU A 61 -4.62 11.44 4.97
N ASP A 62 -5.82 11.94 5.16
CA ASP A 62 -6.24 12.73 6.31
C ASP A 62 -7.61 12.27 6.82
N ALA A 63 -8.09 12.83 7.93
CA ALA A 63 -9.38 12.49 8.52
C ALA A 63 -10.59 12.80 7.61
N SER A 64 -10.43 13.65 6.60
CA SER A 64 -11.50 13.96 5.62
C SER A 64 -11.49 13.03 4.41
N SER A 65 -10.37 12.36 4.15
CA SER A 65 -10.17 11.47 3.01
C SER A 65 -10.73 10.05 3.21
N VAL A 66 -11.07 9.67 4.44
CA VAL A 66 -11.59 8.35 4.82
C VAL A 66 -12.79 8.46 5.75
N ARG A 67 -13.68 7.47 5.71
CA ARG A 67 -14.84 7.38 6.61
C ARG A 67 -15.28 5.94 6.83
N TRP A 68 -15.99 5.70 7.93
CA TRP A 68 -16.67 4.42 8.15
C TRP A 68 -17.95 4.32 7.30
N ALA A 69 -18.11 3.22 6.59
CA ALA A 69 -19.30 2.90 5.82
C ALA A 69 -19.86 1.53 6.21
N ARG A 70 -21.19 1.41 6.31
CA ARG A 70 -21.86 0.15 6.66
C ARG A 70 -21.89 -0.78 5.45
N TRP A 71 -21.36 -1.99 5.62
CA TRP A 71 -21.35 -3.05 4.63
C TRP A 71 -22.07 -4.29 5.15
N PRO A 72 -22.80 -5.05 4.32
CA PRO A 72 -23.34 -6.34 4.72
C PRO A 72 -22.22 -7.29 5.16
N GLN A 73 -22.39 -7.96 6.30
CA GLN A 73 -21.36 -8.81 6.91
C GLN A 73 -20.85 -9.90 5.95
N GLY A 74 -21.73 -10.45 5.10
CA GLY A 74 -21.38 -11.46 4.09
C GLY A 74 -20.51 -10.95 2.93
N SER A 75 -20.40 -9.63 2.74
CA SER A 75 -19.62 -9.00 1.66
C SER A 75 -18.28 -8.44 2.13
N VAL A 76 -17.96 -8.60 3.43
CA VAL A 76 -16.70 -8.13 4.00
C VAL A 76 -15.61 -9.19 3.80
N ASN A 77 -14.49 -8.77 3.23
CA ASN A 77 -13.28 -9.59 3.11
C ASN A 77 -12.35 -9.31 4.28
N ASP A 78 -11.53 -10.29 4.67
CA ASP A 78 -10.48 -10.15 5.68
C ASP A 78 -9.43 -9.06 5.37
N SER A 79 -9.21 -8.73 4.10
CA SER A 79 -8.32 -7.63 3.71
C SER A 79 -8.88 -6.23 4.01
N TYR A 80 -10.16 -6.10 4.35
CA TYR A 80 -10.78 -4.81 4.63
C TYR A 80 -10.51 -4.37 6.07
N VAL A 81 -10.28 -3.07 6.23
CA VAL A 81 -10.16 -2.46 7.56
C VAL A 81 -11.56 -2.26 8.14
N THR A 82 -11.89 -3.00 9.19
CA THR A 82 -13.17 -2.91 9.91
C THR A 82 -13.02 -2.25 11.26
N GLU A 83 -14.03 -1.50 11.69
CA GLU A 83 -14.03 -0.78 12.99
C GLU A 83 -13.83 -1.74 14.18
N GLU A 84 -14.36 -2.96 14.08
CA GLU A 84 -14.18 -4.01 15.10
C GLU A 84 -12.74 -4.51 15.22
N LYS A 85 -12.00 -4.56 14.09
CA LYS A 85 -10.61 -5.07 14.06
C LYS A 85 -9.60 -3.97 14.36
N ARG A 86 -9.89 -2.74 13.91
CA ARG A 86 -9.03 -1.55 14.07
C ARG A 86 -9.88 -0.29 14.29
N PRO A 87 -10.32 -0.02 15.53
CA PRO A 87 -11.15 1.15 15.82
C PRO A 87 -10.39 2.47 15.59
N ASP A 88 -9.07 2.49 15.85
CA ASP A 88 -8.22 3.68 15.72
C ASP A 88 -7.64 3.88 14.31
N ALA A 89 -8.10 3.12 13.31
CA ALA A 89 -7.53 3.11 11.96
C ALA A 89 -7.48 4.50 11.29
N ILE A 90 -8.46 5.37 11.55
CA ILE A 90 -8.46 6.73 11.00
C ILE A 90 -7.27 7.54 11.54
N ALA A 91 -6.98 7.43 12.84
CA ALA A 91 -5.86 8.11 13.46
C ALA A 91 -4.52 7.50 13.03
N GLU A 92 -4.43 6.16 12.99
CA GLU A 92 -3.21 5.44 12.57
C GLU A 92 -2.82 5.71 11.12
N LEU A 93 -3.81 5.80 10.22
CA LEU A 93 -3.58 6.00 8.79
C LEU A 93 -3.51 7.48 8.41
N THR A 94 -3.70 8.40 9.36
CA THR A 94 -3.52 9.82 9.12
C THR A 94 -2.07 10.10 8.75
N GLY A 95 -1.86 10.71 7.59
CA GLY A 95 -0.56 10.99 7.02
C GLY A 95 -0.06 9.93 6.03
N ALA A 96 -0.65 8.73 6.00
CA ALA A 96 -0.25 7.68 5.07
C ALA A 96 -0.34 8.11 3.60
N ILE A 97 0.50 7.56 2.72
CA ILE A 97 0.60 7.90 1.31
C ILE A 97 -0.05 6.82 0.45
N VAL A 98 -0.89 7.23 -0.49
CA VAL A 98 -1.57 6.36 -1.45
C VAL A 98 -0.60 5.83 -2.50
N ARG A 99 -0.46 4.50 -2.61
CA ARG A 99 0.39 3.82 -3.62
C ARG A 99 -0.35 3.50 -4.91
N LEU A 100 -1.64 3.23 -4.77
CA LEU A 100 -2.54 2.81 -5.84
C LEU A 100 -3.78 3.70 -5.77
N PRO A 101 -4.32 4.16 -6.91
CA PRO A 101 -5.46 5.06 -6.88
C PRO A 101 -6.63 4.46 -6.09
N LEU A 102 -7.27 5.31 -5.30
CA LEU A 102 -8.47 5.00 -4.52
C LEU A 102 -9.62 5.88 -5.03
N PHE A 103 -10.77 5.26 -5.23
CA PHE A 103 -11.98 5.99 -5.61
C PHE A 103 -12.92 6.17 -4.41
N GLU A 104 -13.77 7.19 -4.47
CA GLU A 104 -14.78 7.42 -3.44
C GLU A 104 -15.66 6.17 -3.24
N GLY A 105 -15.87 5.81 -1.98
CA GLY A 105 -16.64 4.64 -1.57
C GLY A 105 -15.88 3.32 -1.61
N GLU A 106 -14.64 3.31 -2.12
CA GLU A 106 -13.82 2.11 -2.18
C GLU A 106 -13.30 1.69 -0.78
N PRO A 107 -13.39 0.40 -0.39
CA PRO A 107 -12.78 -0.12 0.83
C PRO A 107 -11.26 0.09 0.87
N LEU A 108 -10.80 0.65 1.98
CA LEU A 108 -9.38 0.85 2.19
C LEU A 108 -8.70 -0.48 2.52
N ARG A 109 -7.58 -0.70 1.84
CA ARG A 109 -6.74 -1.89 2.00
C ARG A 109 -5.31 -1.48 2.31
N SER A 110 -4.67 -2.24 3.19
CA SER A 110 -3.29 -1.94 3.62
C SER A 110 -2.28 -1.99 2.47
N GLU A 111 -2.53 -2.74 1.40
CA GLU A 111 -1.60 -2.79 0.26
C GLU A 111 -1.64 -1.52 -0.60
N LYS A 112 -2.71 -0.73 -0.51
CA LYS A 112 -2.91 0.49 -1.28
C LYS A 112 -2.29 1.74 -0.64
N VAL A 113 -1.85 1.64 0.61
CA VAL A 113 -1.38 2.79 1.41
C VAL A 113 -0.06 2.44 2.10
N VAL A 114 0.83 3.41 2.24
CA VAL A 114 2.07 3.30 3.04
C VAL A 114 1.97 4.25 4.20
N ASP A 115 2.18 3.75 5.41
CA ASP A 115 2.27 4.61 6.58
C ASP A 115 3.43 5.61 6.44
N SER A 116 3.17 6.88 6.74
CA SER A 116 4.17 7.96 6.69
C SER A 116 4.95 8.13 7.99
N SER A 117 4.63 7.36 9.03
CA SER A 117 5.25 7.54 10.34
C SER A 117 6.75 7.15 10.32
N THR A 118 7.60 8.17 10.44
CA THR A 118 9.07 8.10 10.43
C THR A 118 9.64 7.24 11.57
N ARG A 119 8.80 6.89 12.56
CA ARG A 119 9.15 6.19 13.80
C ARG A 119 9.12 4.65 13.68
N ILE A 120 8.71 4.12 12.53
CA ILE A 120 8.53 2.67 12.30
C ILE A 120 9.59 2.11 11.33
N MET A 121 10.48 2.92 10.76
CA MET A 121 11.54 2.39 9.87
C MET A 121 12.45 1.39 10.61
N SER A 122 12.70 1.57 11.90
CA SER A 122 13.44 0.58 12.72
C SER A 122 12.63 -0.69 13.04
N SER A 123 11.29 -0.64 13.04
CA SER A 123 10.43 -1.80 13.33
C SER A 123 9.91 -2.52 12.09
N LEU A 124 9.96 -1.90 10.89
CA LEU A 124 9.72 -2.56 9.60
C LEU A 124 10.97 -3.23 9.02
N LEU A 125 12.15 -2.85 9.50
CA LEU A 125 13.40 -3.46 9.06
C LEU A 125 13.49 -4.91 9.54
N PRO A 126 13.72 -5.88 8.64
CA PRO A 126 14.00 -7.24 9.03
C PRO A 126 15.21 -7.31 9.98
N ALA A 127 15.21 -8.28 10.89
CA ALA A 127 16.34 -8.52 11.78
C ALA A 127 17.64 -8.70 10.96
N GLY A 128 18.69 -7.96 11.33
CA GLY A 128 19.96 -8.00 10.63
C GLY A 128 20.04 -7.12 9.37
N LYS A 129 19.06 -6.24 9.11
CA LYS A 129 19.13 -5.20 8.07
C LYS A 129 19.29 -3.80 8.67
N ARG A 130 19.72 -2.84 7.86
CA ARG A 130 19.87 -1.40 8.16
C ARG A 130 19.26 -0.58 7.04
N ALA A 131 18.67 0.56 7.39
CA ALA A 131 18.27 1.58 6.44
C ALA A 131 19.43 2.56 6.23
N VAL A 132 19.85 2.76 4.98
CA VAL A 132 20.87 3.77 4.62
C VAL A 132 20.34 4.64 3.49
N SER A 133 20.46 5.95 3.67
CA SER A 133 19.95 6.94 2.71
C SER A 133 21.04 7.35 1.71
N THR A 134 20.68 7.42 0.44
CA THR A 134 21.52 7.91 -0.66
C THR A 134 20.83 9.11 -1.33
N GLU A 135 21.59 10.16 -1.59
CA GLU A 135 21.08 11.30 -2.36
C GLU A 135 20.91 10.91 -3.83
N ILE A 136 19.77 11.29 -4.39
CA ILE A 136 19.42 11.06 -5.79
C ILE A 136 18.84 12.33 -6.42
N SER A 137 18.90 12.34 -7.74
CA SER A 137 18.25 13.32 -8.62
C SER A 137 17.31 12.58 -9.56
N VAL A 138 16.52 13.31 -10.33
CA VAL A 138 15.71 12.70 -11.42
C VAL A 138 16.59 11.90 -12.37
N ALA A 139 17.80 12.38 -12.67
CA ALA A 139 18.74 11.69 -13.56
C ALA A 139 19.33 10.42 -12.93
N THR A 140 19.59 10.42 -11.63
CA THR A 140 20.23 9.29 -10.93
C THR A 140 19.25 8.32 -10.28
N GLY A 141 17.97 8.66 -10.18
CA GLY A 141 16.89 7.83 -9.62
C GLY A 141 15.98 7.22 -10.69
N ALA A 142 16.54 6.80 -11.82
CA ALA A 142 15.82 6.26 -12.98
C ALA A 142 14.59 7.10 -13.40
N GLY A 143 14.75 8.43 -13.53
CA GLY A 143 13.68 9.32 -13.99
C GLY A 143 12.53 9.54 -13.00
N GLY A 144 12.69 9.13 -11.74
CA GLY A 144 11.63 9.20 -10.73
C GLY A 144 10.66 8.02 -10.75
N PHE A 145 10.97 6.96 -11.52
CA PHE A 145 10.17 5.73 -11.55
C PHE A 145 10.48 4.77 -10.41
N VAL A 146 11.54 5.00 -9.65
CA VAL A 146 11.85 4.19 -8.46
C VAL A 146 10.83 4.50 -7.36
N LEU A 147 10.10 3.49 -6.93
CA LEU A 147 9.11 3.57 -5.87
C LEU A 147 9.53 2.77 -4.63
N PRO A 148 8.94 3.06 -3.45
CA PRO A 148 9.08 2.20 -2.29
C PRO A 148 8.68 0.76 -2.61
N ASN A 149 9.50 -0.19 -2.13
CA ASN A 149 9.46 -1.63 -2.36
C ASN A 149 10.04 -2.12 -3.70
N ASP A 150 10.54 -1.23 -4.55
CA ASP A 150 11.24 -1.65 -5.77
C ASP A 150 12.64 -2.18 -5.45
N ARG A 151 13.22 -2.90 -6.42
CA ARG A 151 14.59 -3.41 -6.37
C ARG A 151 15.46 -2.59 -7.32
N VAL A 152 16.64 -2.20 -6.86
CA VAL A 152 17.60 -1.41 -7.64
C VAL A 152 19.00 -1.99 -7.54
N ASP A 153 19.78 -1.80 -8.60
CA ASP A 153 21.23 -1.91 -8.53
C ASP A 153 21.82 -0.51 -8.27
N VAL A 154 22.87 -0.44 -7.46
CA VAL A 154 23.59 0.80 -7.16
C VAL A 154 24.88 0.83 -7.95
N ILE A 155 24.94 1.75 -8.91
CA ILE A 155 26.08 1.92 -9.81
C ILE A 155 26.90 3.12 -9.34
N MET A 156 28.20 2.92 -9.18
CA MET A 156 29.15 3.97 -8.88
C MET A 156 29.97 4.31 -10.11
N VAL A 157 30.12 5.62 -10.33
CA VAL A 157 31.07 6.18 -11.29
C VAL A 157 32.08 7.01 -10.52
N ARG A 158 33.38 6.77 -10.77
CA ARG A 158 34.48 7.55 -10.22
C ARG A 158 35.57 7.77 -11.25
N LYS A 159 36.30 8.88 -11.16
CA LYS A 159 37.50 9.11 -11.96
C LYS A 159 38.64 8.20 -11.53
N ASN A 160 39.39 7.72 -12.52
CA ASN A 160 40.69 7.11 -12.34
C ASN A 160 41.79 8.19 -12.44
N GLU A 161 42.98 7.92 -11.90
CA GLU A 161 44.13 8.83 -11.89
C GLU A 161 44.55 9.25 -13.31
N GLY A 162 44.30 8.41 -14.32
CA GLY A 162 44.52 8.72 -15.74
C GLY A 162 43.44 9.58 -16.41
N GLY A 163 42.49 10.15 -15.66
CA GLY A 163 41.43 11.01 -16.17
C GLY A 163 40.24 10.29 -16.83
N GLY A 164 40.28 8.96 -16.94
CA GLY A 164 39.15 8.14 -17.39
C GLY A 164 38.12 7.90 -16.28
N PHE A 165 36.93 7.40 -16.65
CA PHE A 165 35.90 7.00 -15.69
C PHE A 165 35.92 5.49 -15.47
N LEU A 166 35.92 5.07 -14.22
CA LEU A 166 35.64 3.70 -13.79
C LEU A 166 34.18 3.62 -13.37
N THR A 167 33.46 2.61 -13.87
CA THR A 167 32.05 2.37 -13.56
C THR A 167 31.86 0.93 -13.11
N GLU A 168 31.11 0.74 -12.04
CA GLU A 168 30.85 -0.58 -11.47
C GLU A 168 29.56 -0.63 -10.65
N ASN A 169 29.01 -1.84 -10.50
CA ASN A 169 27.88 -2.08 -9.62
C ASN A 169 28.42 -2.34 -8.21
N VAL A 170 28.12 -1.43 -7.29
CA VAL A 170 28.55 -1.49 -5.88
C VAL A 170 27.67 -2.44 -5.09
N LEU A 171 26.36 -2.39 -5.35
CA LEU A 171 25.36 -3.25 -4.74
C LEU A 171 24.38 -3.68 -5.83
N ASN A 172 23.90 -4.91 -5.75
CA ASN A 172 22.89 -5.42 -6.67
C ASN A 172 21.65 -5.87 -5.89
N ASN A 173 20.48 -5.74 -6.53
CA ASN A 173 19.20 -6.23 -6.04
C ASN A 173 18.76 -5.66 -4.67
N VAL A 174 19.12 -4.41 -4.40
CA VAL A 174 18.80 -3.74 -3.14
C VAL A 174 17.35 -3.27 -3.14
N ARG A 175 16.62 -3.55 -2.06
CA ARG A 175 15.26 -3.06 -1.89
C ARG A 175 15.25 -1.59 -1.45
N VAL A 176 14.40 -0.79 -2.07
CA VAL A 176 14.14 0.60 -1.68
C VAL A 176 13.03 0.62 -0.63
N LEU A 177 13.31 1.22 0.53
CA LEU A 177 12.35 1.35 1.64
C LEU A 177 11.48 2.59 1.48
N ALA A 178 12.09 3.72 1.09
CA ALA A 178 11.41 4.99 0.96
C ALA A 178 12.12 5.89 -0.05
N ILE A 179 11.35 6.78 -0.67
CA ILE A 179 11.85 7.93 -1.44
C ILE A 179 11.28 9.17 -0.77
N ASP A 180 12.15 10.11 -0.40
CA ASP A 180 11.76 11.40 0.14
C ASP A 180 12.20 12.51 -0.83
N GLN A 181 11.29 13.43 -1.15
CA GLN A 181 11.58 14.54 -2.05
C GLN A 181 11.69 15.83 -1.24
N GLN A 182 12.82 16.51 -1.37
CA GLN A 182 13.01 17.83 -0.79
C GLN A 182 12.38 18.86 -1.73
N ILE A 183 11.31 19.50 -1.25
CA ILE A 183 10.56 20.52 -2.00
C ILE A 183 10.93 21.89 -1.41
N LYS A 184 11.39 22.82 -2.25
CA LYS A 184 11.42 24.26 -1.92
C LYS A 184 10.27 24.95 -2.59
N GLU A 185 9.79 25.99 -1.94
CA GLU A 185 9.02 27.02 -2.61
C GLU A 185 9.97 27.91 -3.41
N GLY A 186 9.72 28.00 -4.72
CA GLY A 186 10.43 28.90 -5.62
C GLY A 186 10.06 30.37 -5.38
N PRO A 187 10.80 31.32 -5.99
CA PRO A 187 10.52 32.75 -5.88
C PRO A 187 9.08 33.15 -6.26
N ASP A 188 8.45 32.34 -7.11
CA ASP A 188 7.10 32.54 -7.65
C ASP A 188 6.00 31.80 -6.86
N GLY A 189 6.33 31.21 -5.70
CA GLY A 189 5.39 30.41 -4.89
C GLY A 189 5.13 29.00 -5.44
N THR A 190 5.86 28.57 -6.47
CA THR A 190 5.71 27.23 -7.04
C THR A 190 6.59 26.21 -6.32
N PRO A 191 6.05 25.04 -5.91
CA PRO A 191 6.85 23.99 -5.31
C PRO A 191 7.79 23.39 -6.37
N SER A 192 9.09 23.40 -6.10
CA SER A 192 10.13 22.82 -6.94
C SER A 192 10.91 21.77 -6.15
N VAL A 193 11.07 20.59 -6.74
CA VAL A 193 11.86 19.49 -6.17
C VAL A 193 13.34 19.82 -6.35
N ILE A 194 14.05 20.05 -5.25
CA ILE A 194 15.46 20.45 -5.25
C ILE A 194 16.39 19.22 -5.18
N GLY A 195 15.89 18.13 -4.61
CA GLY A 195 16.64 16.91 -4.38
C GLY A 195 15.72 15.79 -3.93
N ALA A 196 16.17 14.56 -4.05
CA ALA A 196 15.46 13.41 -3.52
C ALA A 196 16.44 12.49 -2.80
N THR A 197 15.94 11.75 -1.83
CA THR A 197 16.72 10.81 -1.04
C THR A 197 16.05 9.46 -1.16
N ALA A 198 16.82 8.43 -1.54
CA ALA A 198 16.36 7.05 -1.50
C ALA A 198 16.93 6.35 -0.27
N THR A 199 16.06 5.71 0.51
CA THR A 199 16.45 4.90 1.65
C THR A 199 16.48 3.44 1.24
N LEU A 200 17.64 2.80 1.38
CA LEU A 200 17.93 1.44 0.95
C LEU A 200 17.92 0.45 2.13
N GLU A 201 17.38 -0.75 1.92
CA GLU A 201 17.44 -1.87 2.86
C GLU A 201 18.74 -2.67 2.65
N LEU A 202 19.70 -2.51 3.55
CA LEU A 202 21.05 -3.07 3.39
C LEU A 202 21.42 -4.03 4.53
N THR A 203 22.30 -5.00 4.26
CA THR A 203 22.97 -5.74 5.32
C THR A 203 24.00 -4.87 6.04
N PRO A 204 24.47 -5.32 7.22
CA PRO A 204 25.57 -4.70 7.93
C PRO A 204 26.81 -4.36 7.12
N GLU A 205 27.16 -5.25 6.20
CA GLU A 205 28.34 -5.16 5.38
C GLU A 205 28.12 -4.23 4.19
N GLN A 206 26.98 -4.38 3.50
CA GLN A 206 26.56 -3.49 2.44
C GLN A 206 26.45 -2.03 2.90
N ALA A 207 26.02 -1.80 4.14
CA ALA A 207 26.01 -0.46 4.75
C ALA A 207 27.41 0.16 4.85
N LYS A 208 28.46 -0.63 5.09
CA LYS A 208 29.84 -0.14 5.09
C LYS A 208 30.32 0.12 3.66
N ILE A 209 30.01 -0.79 2.73
CA ILE A 209 30.37 -0.67 1.31
C ILE A 209 29.79 0.62 0.72
N ILE A 210 28.49 0.88 0.93
CA ILE A 210 27.86 2.09 0.42
C ILE A 210 28.45 3.35 1.06
N THR A 211 28.84 3.29 2.34
CA THR A 211 29.48 4.43 3.03
C THR A 211 30.82 4.78 2.39
N VAL A 212 31.63 3.78 2.03
CA VAL A 212 32.89 4.00 1.31
C VAL A 212 32.63 4.48 -0.12
N ALA A 213 31.66 3.87 -0.82
CA ALA A 213 31.27 4.29 -2.16
C ALA A 213 30.83 5.76 -2.20
N HIS A 214 30.09 6.24 -1.20
CA HIS A 214 29.72 7.65 -1.05
C HIS A 214 30.91 8.60 -1.00
N GLN A 215 32.01 8.18 -0.36
CA GLN A 215 33.21 9.00 -0.26
C GLN A 215 34.04 8.99 -1.55
N MET A 216 33.97 7.91 -2.33
CA MET A 216 34.81 7.70 -3.51
C MET A 216 34.13 8.08 -4.82
N ALA A 217 32.80 8.07 -4.87
CA ALA A 217 32.03 8.27 -6.08
C ALA A 217 32.00 9.75 -6.48
N ASP A 218 32.21 10.01 -7.78
CA ASP A 218 31.77 11.28 -8.37
C ASP A 218 30.24 11.26 -8.55
N ARG A 219 29.65 10.08 -8.75
CA ARG A 219 28.21 9.89 -8.91
C ARG A 219 27.77 8.48 -8.52
N LEU A 220 26.68 8.39 -7.75
CA LEU A 220 25.92 7.17 -7.54
C LEU A 220 24.62 7.23 -8.35
N THR A 221 24.28 6.14 -9.02
CA THR A 221 23.06 6.01 -9.83
C THR A 221 22.31 4.75 -9.43
N LEU A 222 21.00 4.87 -9.27
CA LEU A 222 20.09 3.76 -9.05
C LEU A 222 19.58 3.28 -10.41
N SER A 223 19.83 2.01 -10.71
CA SER A 223 19.26 1.33 -11.85
C SER A 223 18.06 0.50 -11.39
N LEU A 224 16.85 0.85 -11.86
CA LEU A 224 15.63 0.13 -11.52
C LEU A 224 15.64 -1.26 -12.15
N ARG A 225 15.45 -2.31 -11.35
CA ARG A 225 15.37 -3.68 -11.85
C ARG A 225 13.98 -3.98 -12.37
N SER A 226 13.92 -4.83 -13.40
CA SER A 226 12.66 -5.39 -13.86
C SER A 226 12.03 -6.27 -12.78
N VAL A 227 10.70 -6.26 -12.72
CA VAL A 227 9.94 -7.16 -11.83
C VAL A 227 10.20 -8.65 -12.11
N ALA A 228 10.64 -8.98 -13.33
CA ALA A 228 11.00 -10.35 -13.72
C ALA A 228 12.31 -10.85 -13.08
N ASP A 229 13.21 -9.94 -12.73
CA ASP A 229 14.58 -10.26 -12.27
C ASP A 229 14.69 -10.24 -10.73
N VAL A 230 13.55 -10.10 -10.03
CA VAL A 230 13.46 -9.95 -8.57
C VAL A 230 13.81 -11.25 -7.82
N GLN A 231 13.75 -12.40 -8.48
CA GLN A 231 14.05 -13.70 -7.88
C GLN A 231 15.54 -14.00 -7.79
N ASP A 232 16.40 -13.20 -8.43
CA ASP A 232 17.84 -13.34 -8.27
C ASP A 232 18.24 -12.98 -6.83
N SER A 233 19.11 -13.77 -6.22
CA SER A 233 19.70 -13.46 -4.92
C SER A 233 20.55 -12.17 -5.00
N ASP A 234 20.75 -11.51 -3.85
CA ASP A 234 21.73 -10.42 -3.72
C ASP A 234 23.14 -11.00 -3.91
N THR A 235 23.58 -11.13 -5.16
CA THR A 235 24.68 -12.05 -5.49
C THR A 235 26.03 -11.34 -5.62
N ALA A 236 26.06 -10.00 -5.69
CA ALA A 236 27.31 -9.24 -5.83
C ALA A 236 27.28 -7.91 -5.06
N SER A 237 28.26 -7.74 -4.18
CA SER A 237 28.59 -6.49 -3.49
C SER A 237 30.08 -6.17 -3.72
N ALA A 238 30.45 -4.90 -3.76
CA ALA A 238 31.83 -4.46 -3.97
C ALA A 238 32.68 -4.60 -2.69
N ASP A 239 32.89 -5.83 -2.23
CA ASP A 239 33.55 -6.16 -0.96
C ASP A 239 35.00 -5.63 -0.88
N TYR A 240 35.64 -5.44 -2.03
CA TYR A 240 36.99 -4.87 -2.12
C TYR A 240 37.06 -3.43 -1.57
N LEU A 241 35.93 -2.70 -1.54
CA LEU A 241 35.84 -1.38 -0.91
C LEU A 241 36.08 -1.42 0.60
N LEU A 242 35.89 -2.59 1.23
CA LEU A 242 36.16 -2.80 2.65
C LEU A 242 37.62 -3.17 2.92
N SER A 243 38.29 -3.82 1.96
CA SER A 243 39.68 -4.23 2.10
C SER A 243 40.70 -3.17 1.67
N GLY A 244 40.25 -2.11 0.96
CA GLY A 244 41.12 -1.04 0.47
C GLY A 244 42.01 -1.45 -0.70
N GLU A 245 41.78 -2.63 -1.27
CA GLU A 245 42.53 -3.21 -2.38
C GLU A 245 41.76 -3.00 -3.69
N SER A 246 42.45 -2.75 -4.80
CA SER A 246 41.88 -2.26 -6.08
C SER A 246 41.02 -3.29 -6.86
N GLY A 247 40.32 -4.21 -6.18
CA GLY A 247 39.50 -5.24 -6.82
C GLY A 247 40.29 -6.26 -7.65
N ARG A 248 41.63 -6.19 -7.62
CA ARG A 248 42.55 -7.18 -8.15
C ARG A 248 43.29 -7.82 -6.97
N PRO A 249 43.52 -9.14 -6.95
CA PRO A 249 44.37 -9.74 -5.94
C PRO A 249 45.77 -9.13 -6.07
N ALA A 250 46.22 -8.33 -5.09
CA ALA A 250 47.57 -7.82 -5.06
C ALA A 250 48.50 -8.99 -4.70
N ILE A 251 49.15 -9.56 -5.71
CA ILE A 251 50.21 -10.54 -5.48
C ILE A 251 51.43 -9.76 -5.00
N GLN A 252 51.62 -9.69 -3.68
CA GLN A 252 52.82 -9.09 -3.10
C GLN A 252 53.99 -10.08 -3.24
N ILE A 253 54.79 -9.93 -4.30
CA ILE A 253 56.00 -10.74 -4.49
C ILE A 253 57.14 -10.13 -3.65
N ILE A 254 57.53 -10.83 -2.58
CA ILE A 254 58.72 -10.49 -1.81
C ILE A 254 59.93 -11.16 -2.46
N LYS A 255 60.74 -10.38 -3.18
CA LYS A 255 62.01 -10.87 -3.73
C LYS A 255 63.16 -10.27 -2.91
N SER A 256 63.85 -11.12 -2.15
CA SER A 256 65.08 -10.76 -1.42
C SER A 256 64.97 -9.57 -0.44
N GLY A 257 63.82 -9.42 0.23
CA GLY A 257 63.65 -8.46 1.33
C GLY A 257 63.20 -7.05 0.92
N SER A 258 62.95 -6.78 -0.36
CA SER A 258 62.27 -5.56 -0.80
C SER A 258 60.83 -5.87 -1.25
N ILE A 259 59.89 -5.02 -0.80
CA ILE A 259 58.50 -5.06 -1.25
C ILE A 259 58.46 -4.38 -2.61
N VAL A 260 58.33 -5.15 -3.69
CA VAL A 260 58.07 -4.61 -5.02
C VAL A 260 56.57 -4.62 -5.24
N ARG A 261 55.95 -3.42 -5.33
CA ARG A 261 54.57 -3.28 -5.78
C ARG A 261 54.59 -3.24 -7.31
N GLU A 262 53.88 -4.17 -7.94
CA GLU A 262 53.74 -4.22 -9.40
C GLU A 262 52.83 -3.08 -9.88
N ASN A 263 53.33 -1.84 -9.83
CA ASN A 263 52.68 -0.67 -10.42
C ASN A 263 53.67 0.34 -11.03
N GLU A 264 54.96 -0.01 -11.12
CA GLU A 264 55.95 0.78 -11.88
C GLU A 264 56.46 -0.06 -13.04
N GLY A 265 55.92 0.18 -14.24
CA GLY A 265 56.46 -0.47 -15.44
C GLY A 265 55.60 -0.38 -16.69
N ALA A 266 55.36 0.83 -17.22
CA ALA A 266 55.16 1.03 -18.66
C ALA A 266 55.26 2.53 -19.03
N ALA A 267 56.47 3.08 -18.97
CA ALA A 267 56.87 4.20 -19.80
C ALA A 267 58.39 4.11 -20.03
N GLN A 268 58.77 3.43 -21.11
CA GLN A 268 59.98 3.74 -21.87
C GLN A 268 59.53 4.41 -23.17
#